data_AF-A0A1Y1N0D4-F1
#
_entry.id   AF-A0A1Y1N0D4-F1
#
_cell.length_a   1.000
_cell.length_b   1.000
_cell.length_c   1.000
_cell.angle_alpha   90.00
_cell.angle_beta   90.00
_cell.angle_gamma   90.00
#
_symmetry.space_group_name_H-M   'P 1'
#
loop_
_entity.id
_entity.type
_entity.pdbx_description
1 polymer ?
#
loop_
_entity_poly.entity_id
_entity_poly.type
_entity_poly.pdbx_seq_one_letter_code
_entity_poly.pdbx_strand_id
1 'polypeptide(L)'
;DAQAEVVVSGTESPGLAPTALNKLSNWLDEETNKREISGFQRREMRKVIGRVKKTKAGGHFRDSVQKLWPGLWDSYVAKVDRPMDLAELERGLRDLNGPYSTYGKFQSDLRLIFDNALLFNGPHHDITASAVTAVRAVWEEVLPIPSEEPAKPKAAPKAKPT
;
A
#
# COMPACT_ATOMS: atom_id res chain seq x y z
N ASP A 1 -9.67 -40.26 -43.46
CA ASP A 1 -9.88 -39.19 -42.48
C ASP A 1 -9.02 -39.38 -41.25
N ALA A 2 -7.99 -38.54 -41.10
CA ALA A 2 -7.21 -38.44 -39.87
C ALA A 2 -7.70 -37.21 -39.10
N GLN A 3 -8.34 -37.42 -37.94
CA GLN A 3 -8.73 -36.36 -37.03
C GLN A 3 -7.47 -35.88 -36.30
N ALA A 4 -7.08 -34.63 -36.55
CA ALA A 4 -6.05 -33.95 -35.77
C ALA A 4 -6.71 -33.43 -34.47
N GLU A 5 -6.29 -33.97 -33.33
CA GLU A 5 -6.58 -33.38 -32.02
C GLU A 5 -5.90 -32.01 -31.92
N VAL A 6 -6.71 -30.96 -31.74
CA VAL A 6 -6.24 -29.62 -31.41
C VAL A 6 -5.91 -29.61 -29.92
N VAL A 7 -4.63 -29.81 -29.58
CA VAL A 7 -4.12 -29.58 -28.23
C VAL A 7 -4.08 -28.06 -28.00
N VAL A 8 -5.13 -27.53 -27.36
CA VAL A 8 -5.15 -26.15 -26.86
C VAL A 8 -4.19 -26.07 -25.69
N SER A 9 -2.94 -25.68 -25.95
CA SER A 9 -1.99 -25.31 -24.90
C SER A 9 -2.41 -23.98 -24.29
N GLY A 10 -3.27 -24.05 -23.27
CA GLY A 10 -3.56 -22.92 -22.40
C GLY A 10 -2.28 -22.55 -21.66
N THR A 11 -1.61 -21.48 -22.09
CA THR A 11 -0.57 -20.83 -21.30
C THR A 11 -1.29 -20.07 -20.18
N GLU A 12 -1.62 -20.77 -19.10
CA GLU A 12 -2.09 -20.12 -17.87
C GLU A 12 -1.00 -19.13 -17.42
N SER A 13 -1.31 -17.83 -17.46
CA SER A 13 -0.41 -16.81 -16.93
C SER A 13 -0.16 -17.10 -15.45
N PRO A 14 1.10 -17.16 -15.00
CA PRO A 14 1.39 -17.42 -13.60
C PRO A 14 0.72 -16.34 -12.74
N GLY A 15 -0.11 -16.77 -11.79
CA GLY A 15 -0.80 -15.88 -10.86
C GLY A 15 0.19 -15.12 -9.97
N LEU A 16 -0.32 -14.14 -9.20
CA LEU A 16 0.51 -13.34 -8.31
C LEU A 16 1.15 -14.19 -7.21
N ALA A 17 2.48 -14.18 -7.14
CA ALA A 17 3.24 -14.85 -6.09
C ALA A 17 3.31 -14.01 -4.80
N PRO A 18 3.52 -14.62 -3.61
CA PRO A 18 3.76 -13.88 -2.36
C PRO A 18 4.95 -12.91 -2.40
N THR A 19 5.86 -13.10 -3.35
CA THR A 19 7.04 -12.26 -3.60
C THR A 19 6.79 -11.12 -4.57
N ALA A 20 5.55 -10.90 -5.03
CA ALA A 20 5.22 -9.87 -6.02
C ALA A 20 5.71 -8.46 -5.62
N LEU A 21 5.71 -8.15 -4.32
CA LEU A 21 6.16 -6.86 -3.79
C LEU A 21 7.68 -6.71 -3.71
N ASN A 22 8.46 -7.79 -3.81
CA ASN A 22 9.93 -7.74 -3.72
C ASN A 22 10.58 -6.92 -4.85
N LYS A 23 9.82 -6.67 -5.93
CA LYS A 23 10.25 -5.87 -7.09
C LYS A 23 10.06 -4.37 -6.88
N LEU A 24 9.39 -3.95 -5.81
CA LEU A 24 9.17 -2.53 -5.53
C LEU A 24 10.47 -1.86 -5.08
N SER A 25 10.60 -0.58 -5.44
CA SER A 25 11.79 0.23 -5.13
C SER A 25 12.14 0.17 -3.64
N ASN A 26 13.36 -0.22 -3.30
CA ASN A 26 13.87 -0.33 -1.92
C ASN A 26 13.02 -1.18 -0.96
N TRP A 27 12.17 -2.08 -1.46
CA TRP A 27 11.25 -2.86 -0.61
C TRP A 27 11.97 -3.79 0.37
N LEU A 28 13.05 -4.42 -0.10
CA LEU A 28 13.89 -5.32 0.68
C LEU A 28 15.15 -4.62 1.24
N ASP A 29 15.27 -3.31 1.06
CA ASP A 29 16.45 -2.56 1.51
C ASP A 29 16.39 -2.31 3.02
N GLU A 30 17.33 -2.91 3.76
CA GLU A 30 17.35 -2.84 5.22
C GLU A 30 17.54 -1.41 5.74
N GLU A 31 18.38 -0.62 5.07
CA GLU A 31 18.66 0.76 5.50
C GLU A 31 17.42 1.63 5.32
N THR A 32 16.71 1.49 4.19
CA THR A 32 15.40 2.11 3.99
C THR A 32 14.43 1.71 5.10
N ASN A 33 14.37 0.43 5.46
CA ASN A 33 13.45 -0.07 6.47
C ASN A 33 13.81 0.37 7.91
N LYS A 34 15.08 0.64 8.20
CA LYS A 34 15.55 1.17 9.50
C LYS A 34 15.29 2.66 9.67
N ARG A 35 15.10 3.44 8.60
CA ARG A 35 14.83 4.88 8.67
C ARG A 35 13.64 5.17 9.58
N GLU A 36 13.84 6.14 10.48
CA GLU A 36 12.77 6.67 11.33
C GLU A 36 11.81 7.56 10.53
N ILE A 37 10.55 7.59 10.95
CA ILE A 37 9.53 8.43 10.33
C ILE A 37 9.31 9.68 11.17
N SER A 38 9.70 10.83 10.63
CA SER A 38 9.54 12.14 11.27
C SER A 38 8.06 12.56 11.36
N GLY A 39 7.79 13.56 12.21
CA GLY A 39 6.44 14.14 12.31
C GLY A 39 5.96 14.77 11.00
N PHE A 40 6.87 15.38 10.24
CA PHE A 40 6.56 15.91 8.90
C PHE A 40 6.23 14.78 7.93
N GLN A 41 7.06 13.73 7.88
CA GLN A 41 6.83 12.58 7.02
C GLN A 41 5.49 11.91 7.31
N ARG A 42 5.15 11.66 8.58
CA ARG A 42 3.83 11.11 8.96
C ARG A 42 2.66 11.90 8.38
N ARG A 43 2.76 13.23 8.43
CA ARG A 43 1.76 14.15 7.89
C ARG A 43 1.61 13.99 6.37
N GLU A 44 2.74 13.95 5.64
CA GLU A 44 2.73 13.82 4.19
C GLU A 44 2.34 12.41 3.73
N MET A 45 2.80 11.37 4.43
CA MET A 45 2.39 9.97 4.21
C MET A 45 0.87 9.80 4.34
N ARG A 46 0.23 10.42 5.34
CA ARG A 46 -1.24 10.40 5.44
C ARG A 46 -1.93 11.04 4.23
N LYS A 47 -1.35 12.09 3.64
CA LYS A 47 -1.89 12.68 2.40
C LYS A 47 -1.75 11.73 1.21
N VAL A 48 -0.62 11.01 1.10
CA VAL A 48 -0.43 9.96 0.08
C VAL A 48 -1.54 8.91 0.22
N ILE A 49 -1.72 8.34 1.41
CA ILE A 49 -2.74 7.34 1.68
C ILE A 49 -4.14 7.88 1.34
N GLY A 50 -4.46 9.11 1.77
CA GLY A 50 -5.72 9.76 1.47
C GLY A 50 -6.01 9.93 -0.04
N ARG A 51 -4.98 10.09 -0.88
CA ARG A 51 -5.12 10.07 -2.35
C ARG A 51 -5.30 8.65 -2.88
N VAL A 52 -4.48 7.70 -2.44
CA VAL A 52 -4.57 6.30 -2.89
C VAL A 52 -5.94 5.70 -2.60
N LYS A 53 -6.54 6.00 -1.44
CA LYS A 53 -7.92 5.60 -1.06
C LYS A 53 -9.01 6.00 -2.07
N LYS A 54 -8.76 7.00 -2.92
CA LYS A 54 -9.68 7.50 -3.94
C LYS A 54 -9.44 6.88 -5.32
N THR A 55 -8.36 6.14 -5.51
CA THR A 55 -8.06 5.44 -6.77
C THR A 55 -8.93 4.19 -6.91
N LYS A 56 -9.08 3.67 -8.14
CA LYS A 56 -9.81 2.42 -8.38
C LYS A 56 -9.24 1.26 -7.55
N ALA A 57 -7.92 1.10 -7.54
CA ALA A 57 -7.25 0.03 -6.80
C ALA A 57 -7.35 0.24 -5.28
N GLY A 58 -7.03 1.44 -4.78
CA GLY A 58 -7.05 1.73 -3.34
C GLY A 58 -8.45 1.83 -2.74
N GLY A 59 -9.49 2.07 -3.55
CA GLY A 59 -10.88 2.11 -3.11
C GLY A 59 -11.35 0.81 -2.46
N HIS A 60 -10.78 -0.32 -2.85
CA HIS A 60 -11.04 -1.64 -2.25
C HIS A 60 -10.43 -1.82 -0.85
N PHE A 61 -9.53 -0.93 -0.43
CA PHE A 61 -8.83 -1.02 0.84
C PHE A 61 -8.99 0.26 1.65
N ARG A 62 -9.97 1.11 1.29
CA ARG A 62 -10.12 2.45 1.89
C ARG A 62 -10.59 2.44 3.34
N ASP A 63 -11.13 1.32 3.80
CA ASP A 63 -11.64 1.06 5.13
C ASP A 63 -11.68 -0.46 5.35
N SER A 64 -12.03 -0.91 6.54
CA SER A 64 -11.97 -2.32 6.90
C SER A 64 -12.91 -3.19 6.06
N VAL A 65 -12.53 -4.46 5.87
CA VAL A 65 -13.39 -5.44 5.17
C VAL A 65 -14.75 -5.54 5.85
N GLN A 66 -14.81 -5.49 7.18
CA GLN A 66 -16.05 -5.50 7.94
C GLN A 66 -16.99 -4.36 7.54
N LYS A 67 -16.45 -3.16 7.32
CA LYS A 67 -17.26 -1.97 7.01
C LYS A 67 -17.68 -1.93 5.54
N LEU A 68 -16.80 -2.35 4.63
CA LEU A 68 -17.05 -2.28 3.19
C LEU A 68 -17.83 -3.51 2.67
N TRP A 69 -17.60 -4.68 3.27
CA TRP A 69 -18.23 -5.96 2.90
C TRP A 69 -18.64 -6.75 4.15
N PRO A 70 -19.64 -6.29 4.91
CA PRO A 70 -20.05 -6.94 6.15
C PRO A 70 -20.46 -8.41 5.96
N GLY A 71 -21.04 -8.76 4.81
CA GLY A 71 -21.42 -10.15 4.49
C GLY A 71 -20.24 -11.11 4.27
N LEU A 72 -19.01 -10.61 4.09
CA LEU A 72 -17.81 -11.44 3.97
C LEU A 72 -17.05 -11.57 5.29
N TRP A 73 -17.40 -10.77 6.30
CA TRP A 73 -16.59 -10.59 7.50
C TRP A 73 -16.27 -11.91 8.21
N ASP A 74 -17.27 -12.73 8.50
CA ASP A 74 -17.08 -13.98 9.24
C ASP A 74 -16.14 -14.93 8.48
N SER A 75 -16.33 -15.07 7.16
CA SER A 75 -15.45 -15.88 6.31
C SER A 75 -14.04 -15.29 6.19
N TYR A 76 -13.91 -13.96 6.27
CA TYR A 76 -12.64 -13.26 6.14
C TYR A 76 -11.80 -13.47 7.39
N VAL A 77 -12.35 -13.24 8.59
CA VAL A 77 -11.61 -13.45 9.85
C VAL A 77 -11.38 -14.91 10.19
N ALA A 78 -12.15 -15.84 9.60
CA ALA A 78 -11.84 -17.27 9.70
C ALA A 78 -10.54 -17.66 8.97
N LYS A 79 -10.05 -16.83 8.04
CA LYS A 79 -8.84 -17.08 7.25
C LYS A 79 -7.72 -16.06 7.50
N VAL A 80 -8.07 -14.81 7.79
CA VAL A 80 -7.15 -13.69 7.93
C VAL A 80 -6.97 -13.33 9.40
N ASP A 81 -5.79 -13.63 9.92
CA ASP A 81 -5.47 -13.43 11.34
C ASP A 81 -5.37 -11.95 11.74
N ARG A 82 -4.75 -11.13 10.89
CA ARG A 82 -4.55 -9.69 11.15
C ARG A 82 -5.10 -8.86 9.99
N PRO A 83 -6.37 -8.44 10.05
CA PRO A 83 -6.94 -7.50 9.09
C PRO A 83 -6.12 -6.20 9.02
N MET A 84 -6.01 -5.64 7.83
CA MET A 84 -5.33 -4.36 7.61
C MET A 84 -5.95 -3.63 6.42
N ASP A 85 -6.01 -2.31 6.49
CA ASP A 85 -6.55 -1.44 5.46
C ASP A 85 -5.86 -0.06 5.47
N LEU A 86 -6.14 0.75 4.45
CA LEU A 86 -5.52 2.06 4.30
C LEU A 86 -5.98 3.07 5.37
N ALA A 87 -7.20 2.97 5.90
CA ALA A 87 -7.65 3.84 6.99
C ALA A 87 -6.92 3.51 8.30
N GLU A 88 -6.66 2.23 8.56
CA GLU A 88 -5.90 1.77 9.72
C GLU A 88 -4.44 2.24 9.65
N LEU A 89 -3.76 2.08 8.50
CA LEU A 89 -2.43 2.66 8.27
C LEU A 89 -2.41 4.18 8.49
N GLU A 90 -3.41 4.88 7.91
CA GLU A 90 -3.53 6.34 8.05
C GLU A 90 -3.72 6.75 9.52
N ARG A 91 -4.47 5.96 10.29
CA ARG A 91 -4.69 6.16 11.73
C ARG A 91 -3.42 5.91 12.54
N GLY A 92 -2.67 4.85 12.27
CA GLY A 92 -1.42 4.53 12.96
C GLY A 92 -0.32 5.57 12.74
N LEU A 93 -0.39 6.37 11.67
CA LEU A 93 0.51 7.50 11.42
C LEU A 93 0.13 8.80 12.17
N ARG A 94 -0.99 8.84 12.90
CA ARG A 94 -1.44 10.06 13.61
C ARG A 94 -0.63 10.36 14.85
N ASP A 95 -0.23 9.32 15.59
CA ASP A 95 0.55 9.45 16.81
C ASP A 95 2.04 9.30 16.51
N LEU A 96 2.87 10.16 17.11
CA LEU A 96 4.34 10.05 17.05
C LEU A 96 4.84 8.81 17.79
N ASN A 97 4.17 8.43 18.88
CA ASN A 97 4.45 7.21 19.66
C ASN A 97 3.64 6.00 19.14
N GLY A 98 2.99 6.15 17.98
CA GLY A 98 2.22 5.10 17.34
C GLY A 98 3.07 3.94 16.81
N PRO A 99 2.43 2.95 16.16
CA PRO A 99 3.09 1.71 15.73
C PRO A 99 4.22 1.93 14.70
N TYR A 100 4.20 3.03 13.97
CA TYR A 100 5.11 3.26 12.85
C TYR A 100 6.29 4.15 13.22
N SER A 101 7.20 3.66 14.07
CA SER A 101 8.44 4.37 14.39
C SER A 101 9.44 4.39 13.21
N THR A 102 9.40 3.36 12.36
CA THR A 102 10.28 3.22 11.19
C THR A 102 9.52 2.84 9.93
N TYR A 103 10.14 3.06 8.77
CA TYR A 103 9.60 2.64 7.47
C TYR A 103 9.33 1.13 7.41
N GLY A 104 10.16 0.28 8.04
CA GLY A 104 9.96 -1.17 8.07
C GLY A 104 8.69 -1.60 8.81
N LYS A 105 8.34 -0.92 9.92
CA LYS A 105 7.08 -1.19 10.63
C LYS A 105 5.86 -0.78 9.78
N PHE A 106 5.95 0.36 9.11
CA PHE A 106 4.92 0.81 8.16
C PHE A 106 4.79 -0.15 6.97
N GLN A 107 5.93 -0.56 6.39
CA GLN A 107 6.01 -1.51 5.29
C GLN A 107 5.40 -2.87 5.65
N SER A 108 5.60 -3.34 6.88
CA SER A 108 5.06 -4.63 7.35
C SER A 108 3.52 -4.62 7.36
N ASP A 109 2.89 -3.54 7.81
CA ASP A 109 1.43 -3.41 7.77
C ASP A 109 0.94 -3.14 6.35
N LEU A 110 1.69 -2.38 5.55
CA LEU A 110 1.36 -2.16 4.15
C LEU A 110 1.39 -3.48 3.35
N ARG A 111 2.34 -4.36 3.65
CA ARG A 111 2.44 -5.71 3.06
C ARG A 111 1.20 -6.56 3.36
N LEU A 112 0.64 -6.46 4.57
CA LEU A 112 -0.55 -7.22 4.94
C LEU A 112 -1.76 -6.94 4.06
N ILE A 113 -1.90 -5.73 3.52
CA ILE A 113 -3.01 -5.44 2.58
C ILE A 113 -2.93 -6.40 1.38
N PHE A 114 -1.72 -6.66 0.86
CA PHE A 114 -1.51 -7.62 -0.21
C PHE A 114 -1.61 -9.07 0.26
N ASP A 115 -0.93 -9.44 1.35
CA ASP A 115 -0.92 -10.83 1.83
C ASP A 115 -2.33 -11.32 2.16
N ASN A 116 -3.13 -10.49 2.82
CA ASN A 116 -4.51 -10.82 3.17
C ASN A 116 -5.40 -10.91 1.92
N ALA A 117 -5.18 -10.03 0.93
CA ALA A 117 -5.92 -10.10 -0.33
C ALA A 117 -5.57 -11.39 -1.10
N LEU A 118 -4.28 -11.74 -1.16
CA LEU A 118 -3.81 -12.97 -1.79
C LEU A 118 -4.36 -14.21 -1.08
N LEU A 119 -4.32 -14.25 0.25
CA LEU A 119 -4.79 -15.37 1.06
C LEU A 119 -6.30 -15.59 0.91
N PHE A 120 -7.09 -14.51 0.94
CA PHE A 120 -8.55 -14.62 0.89
C PHE A 120 -9.08 -14.86 -0.52
N ASN A 121 -8.57 -14.11 -1.51
CA ASN A 121 -9.13 -14.08 -2.87
C ASN A 121 -8.37 -14.97 -3.87
N GLY A 122 -7.11 -15.30 -3.59
CA GLY A 122 -6.25 -16.07 -4.49
C GLY A 122 -5.44 -15.22 -5.48
N PRO A 123 -4.50 -15.87 -6.22
CA PRO A 123 -3.46 -15.19 -7.00
C PRO A 123 -3.93 -14.59 -8.33
N HIS A 124 -5.10 -15.01 -8.85
CA HIS A 124 -5.66 -14.53 -10.12
C HIS A 124 -6.79 -13.51 -9.93
N HIS A 125 -7.15 -13.17 -8.70
CA HIS A 125 -8.30 -12.32 -8.43
C HIS A 125 -7.95 -10.83 -8.60
N ASP A 126 -8.86 -10.06 -9.21
CA ASP A 126 -8.66 -8.63 -9.49
C ASP A 126 -8.41 -7.79 -8.24
N ILE A 127 -8.99 -8.18 -7.10
CA ILE A 127 -8.73 -7.52 -5.82
C ILE A 127 -7.28 -7.76 -5.36
N THR A 128 -6.72 -8.94 -5.58
CA THR A 128 -5.31 -9.24 -5.29
C THR A 128 -4.39 -8.39 -6.16
N ALA A 129 -4.70 -8.24 -7.45
CA ALA A 129 -3.97 -7.33 -8.35
C ALA A 129 -4.10 -5.85 -7.94
N SER A 130 -5.29 -5.46 -7.48
CA SER A 130 -5.54 -4.12 -6.95
C SER A 130 -4.72 -3.85 -5.68
N ALA A 131 -4.53 -4.87 -4.83
CA ALA A 131 -3.70 -4.74 -3.62
C ALA A 131 -2.24 -4.42 -3.97
N VAL A 132 -1.64 -5.12 -4.94
CA VAL A 132 -0.28 -4.82 -5.43
C VAL A 132 -0.19 -3.38 -5.93
N THR A 133 -1.18 -2.95 -6.70
CA THR A 133 -1.23 -1.59 -7.27
C THR A 133 -1.34 -0.53 -6.17
N ALA A 134 -2.19 -0.75 -5.17
CA ALA A 134 -2.37 0.18 -4.05
C ALA A 134 -1.13 0.25 -3.14
N VAL A 135 -0.55 -0.90 -2.79
CA VAL A 135 0.68 -0.99 -1.98
C VAL A 135 1.83 -0.28 -2.67
N ARG A 136 2.03 -0.53 -3.97
CA ARG A 136 3.05 0.16 -4.77
C ARG A 136 2.86 1.67 -4.74
N ALA A 137 1.65 2.15 -5.02
CA ALA A 137 1.36 3.57 -5.06
C ALA A 137 1.66 4.25 -3.72
N VAL A 138 1.27 3.63 -2.60
CA VAL A 138 1.61 4.16 -1.27
C VAL A 138 3.13 4.15 -1.07
N TRP A 139 3.78 3.01 -1.26
CA TRP A 139 5.20 2.84 -0.94
C TRP A 139 6.09 3.77 -1.76
N GLU A 140 5.92 3.80 -3.08
CA GLU A 140 6.79 4.58 -3.97
C GLU A 140 6.57 6.09 -3.81
N GLU A 141 5.37 6.54 -3.47
CA GLU A 141 5.11 7.95 -3.19
C GLU A 141 5.62 8.41 -1.80
N VAL A 142 5.78 7.50 -0.82
CA VAL A 142 6.28 7.87 0.53
C VAL A 142 7.80 7.87 0.65
N LEU A 143 8.50 7.09 -0.17
CA LEU A 143 9.96 7.02 -0.17
C LEU A 143 10.67 8.37 -0.39
N PRO A 144 10.27 9.22 -1.36
CA PRO A 144 10.95 10.48 -1.64
C PRO A 144 10.56 11.62 -0.69
N ILE A 145 9.67 11.39 0.29
CA ILE A 145 9.27 12.44 1.24
C ILE A 145 10.48 12.80 2.11
N PRO A 146 10.92 14.07 2.14
CA PRO A 146 12.06 14.48 2.93
C PRO A 146 11.77 14.34 4.42
N SER A 147 12.82 14.10 5.22
CA SER A 147 12.71 13.96 6.67
C SER A 147 12.27 15.25 7.36
N GLU A 148 12.63 16.40 6.82
CA GLU A 148 12.31 17.72 7.36
C GLU A 148 11.41 18.51 6.41
N GLU A 149 10.62 19.43 6.98
CA GLU A 149 9.80 20.34 6.18
C GLU A 149 10.74 21.27 5.38
N PRO A 150 10.59 21.37 4.05
CA PRO A 150 11.41 22.27 3.25
C PRO A 150 11.28 23.71 3.78
N ALA A 151 12.40 24.40 3.98
CA ALA A 151 12.37 25.80 4.37
C ALA A 151 11.55 26.59 3.35
N LYS A 152 10.45 27.23 3.80
CA LYS A 152 9.65 28.10 2.92
C LYS A 152 10.58 29.15 2.30
N PRO A 153 10.58 29.32 0.96
CA PRO A 153 11.38 30.38 0.37
C PRO A 153 10.98 31.71 1.00
N LYS A 154 11.93 32.41 1.63
CA LYS A 154 11.70 33.73 2.20
C LYS A 154 11.20 34.62 1.06
N ALA A 155 9.97 35.13 1.17
CA ALA A 155 9.45 36.10 0.21
C ALA A 155 10.42 37.28 0.16
N ALA A 156 10.93 37.60 -1.04
CA ALA A 156 11.78 38.76 -1.23
C ALA A 156 11.04 40.01 -0.73
N PRO A 157 11.70 40.93 0.00
CA PRO A 157 11.05 42.17 0.44
C PRO A 157 10.52 42.89 -0.80
N LYS A 158 9.21 43.16 -0.84
CA LYS A 158 8.63 44.00 -1.89
C LYS A 158 9.27 45.38 -1.76
N ALA A 159 10.13 45.74 -2.71
CA ALA A 159 10.62 47.11 -2.83
C ALA A 159 9.41 48.04 -2.99
N LYS A 160 9.33 49.07 -2.15
CA LYS A 160 8.31 50.12 -2.31
C LYS A 160 8.61 50.86 -3.62
N PRO A 161 7.61 51.11 -4.48
CA PRO A 161 7.81 52.02 -5.61
C PRO A 161 8.15 53.40 -5.07
N THR A 162 9.30 53.94 -5.47
CA THR A 162 9.64 55.37 -5.38
C THR A 162 8.88 56.17 -6.42
#